data_AF-A0A7M4ASJ9-F1
#
_entry.id   AF-A0A7M4ASJ9-F1
#
_cell.length_a   1.000
_cell.length_b   1.000
_cell.length_c   1.000
_cell.angle_alpha   90.00
_cell.angle_beta   90.00
_cell.angle_gamma   90.00
#
_symmetry.space_group_name_H-M   'P 1'
#
loop_
_entity.id
_entity.type
_entity.pdbx_description
1 polymer ?
#
loop_
_entity_poly.entity_id
_entity_poly.type
_entity_poly.pdbx_seq_one_letter_code
_entity_poly.pdbx_strand_id
1 'polypeptide(L)' 'LDKAEDNYGQADLPVGILPNTGEIAFLQMDGDLSPEEYELAMEYNFKAANEIHEIMVEALQRRYDGGEA' A
#
# COMPACT_ATOMS: atom_id res chain seq x y z
N LEU A 1 -8.62 -3.71 -7.87
CA LEU A 1 -9.31 -2.48 -7.45
C LEU A 1 -10.75 -2.60 -7.92
N ASP A 2 -11.68 -2.61 -6.96
CA ASP A 2 -13.09 -2.73 -7.27
C ASP A 2 -13.57 -1.37 -7.84
N LYS A 3 -14.14 -1.39 -9.04
CA LYS A 3 -14.43 -0.17 -9.81
C LYS A 3 -15.48 0.71 -9.16
N ALA A 4 -16.25 0.19 -8.21
CA ALA A 4 -17.26 0.95 -7.50
C ALA A 4 -16.66 1.96 -6.50
N GLU A 5 -15.54 1.61 -5.86
CA GLU A 5 -14.84 2.49 -4.92
C GLU A 5 -14.18 3.66 -5.65
N ASP A 6 -13.49 3.39 -6.75
CA ASP A 6 -12.80 4.39 -7.57
C ASP A 6 -13.75 5.39 -8.26
N ASN A 7 -14.98 4.97 -8.60
CA ASN A 7 -15.96 5.83 -9.29
C ASN A 7 -16.93 6.56 -8.36
N TYR A 8 -17.10 6.10 -7.11
CA TYR A 8 -18.10 6.65 -6.18
C TYR A 8 -17.54 6.97 -4.78
N GLY A 9 -16.26 6.72 -4.55
CA GLY A 9 -15.55 7.10 -3.33
C GLY A 9 -15.43 8.62 -3.22
N GLN A 10 -15.37 9.11 -1.98
CA GLN A 10 -15.25 10.55 -1.71
C GLN A 10 -13.82 11.07 -1.94
N ALA A 11 -12.83 10.18 -1.86
CA ALA A 11 -11.42 10.46 -2.11
C ALA A 11 -10.67 9.19 -2.51
N ASP A 12 -9.58 9.35 -3.28
CA ASP A 12 -8.58 8.34 -3.59
C ASP A 12 -7.22 8.78 -3.02
N LEU A 13 -6.54 7.86 -2.32
CA LEU A 13 -5.25 8.13 -1.66
C LEU A 13 -4.21 7.02 -1.99
N PRO A 14 -3.64 7.00 -3.22
CA PRO A 14 -2.55 6.10 -3.55
C PRO A 14 -1.26 6.46 -2.81
N VAL A 15 -0.68 5.49 -2.10
CA VAL A 15 0.58 5.66 -1.36
C VAL A 15 1.58 4.57 -1.71
N GLY A 16 2.80 4.99 -2.04
CA GLY A 16 3.96 4.12 -2.17
C GLY A 16 4.83 4.22 -0.92
N ILE A 17 5.02 3.09 -0.23
CA ILE A 17 5.81 3.01 1.01
C ILE A 17 7.00 2.09 0.77
N LEU A 18 8.18 2.51 1.23
CA LEU A 18 9.36 1.66 1.33
C LEU A 18 9.27 0.87 2.64
N PRO A 19 8.87 -0.41 2.63
CA PRO A 19 8.57 -1.14 3.86
C PRO A 19 9.80 -1.33 4.78
N ASN A 20 11.00 -1.35 4.21
CA ASN A 20 12.25 -1.49 4.97
C ASN A 20 12.58 -0.25 5.84
N THR A 21 12.18 0.95 5.40
CA THR A 21 12.51 2.22 6.07
C THR A 21 11.29 2.93 6.63
N GLY A 22 10.09 2.57 6.18
CA GLY A 22 8.85 3.28 6.45
C GLY A 22 8.72 4.61 5.70
N GLU A 23 9.63 4.92 4.78
CA GLU A 23 9.60 6.16 4.03
C GLU A 23 8.52 6.14 2.95
N ILE A 24 7.82 7.26 2.78
CA ILE A 24 6.84 7.45 1.71
C ILE A 24 7.61 7.81 0.43
N ALA A 25 7.57 6.93 -0.56
CA ALA A 25 8.18 7.13 -1.88
C ALA A 25 7.31 8.03 -2.77
N PHE A 26 5.99 7.86 -2.69
CA PHE A 26 5.02 8.76 -3.31
C PHE A 26 3.71 8.77 -2.54
N LEU A 27 3.00 9.88 -2.62
CA LEU A 27 1.64 10.03 -2.11
C LEU A 27 0.88 10.91 -3.09
N GLN A 28 -0.28 10.41 -3.53
CA GLN A 28 -1.22 11.15 -4.35
C GLN A 28 -2.55 11.20 -3.58
N MET A 29 -3.24 12.33 -3.65
CA MET A 29 -4.54 12.53 -3.03
C MET A 29 -5.45 13.21 -4.05
N ASP A 30 -6.55 12.56 -4.39
CA ASP A 30 -7.64 13.10 -5.20
C ASP A 30 -8.94 13.07 -4.40
N GLY A 31 -9.72 14.15 -4.44
CA GLY A 31 -10.89 14.35 -3.58
C GLY A 31 -10.60 14.96 -2.21
N ASP A 32 -11.61 14.94 -1.34
CA ASP A 32 -11.60 15.62 -0.04
C ASP A 32 -11.51 14.62 1.11
N LEU A 33 -10.49 14.76 1.97
CA LEU A 33 -10.36 14.05 3.23
C LEU A 33 -10.20 15.07 4.36
N SER A 34 -10.90 14.85 5.46
CA SER A 34 -10.57 15.52 6.72
C SER A 34 -9.20 15.05 7.24
N PRO A 35 -8.52 15.84 8.09
CA PRO A 35 -7.26 15.43 8.70
C PRO A 35 -7.35 14.09 9.44
N GLU A 36 -8.46 13.83 10.12
CA GLU A 36 -8.70 12.59 10.86
C GLU A 36 -8.86 11.39 9.92
N GLU A 37 -9.55 11.56 8.78
CA GLU A 37 -9.70 10.51 7.77
C GLU A 37 -8.38 10.21 7.07
N TYR A 38 -7.58 11.25 6.79
CA TYR A 38 -6.24 11.09 6.24
C TYR A 38 -5.33 10.30 7.19
N GLU A 39 -5.31 10.64 8.48
CA GLU A 39 -4.49 9.92 9.47
C GLU A 39 -4.87 8.44 9.55
N LEU A 40 -6.18 8.14 9.57
CA LEU A 40 -6.68 6.77 9.58
C LEU A 40 -6.31 6.01 8.30
N ALA A 41 -6.45 6.65 7.13
CA ALA A 41 -6.07 6.07 5.86
C ALA A 41 -4.57 5.76 5.80
N MET A 42 -3.72 6.64 6.33
CA MET A 42 -2.28 6.43 6.42
C MET A 42 -1.94 5.25 7.35
N GLU A 43 -2.61 5.11 8.50
CA GLU A 43 -2.41 3.95 9.38
C GLU A 43 -2.69 2.64 8.65
N TYR A 44 -3.80 2.59 7.89
CA TYR A 44 -4.15 1.42 7.08
C TYR A 44 -3.12 1.15 5.98
N ASN A 45 -2.66 2.17 5.26
CA ASN A 45 -1.65 2.04 4.22
C ASN A 45 -0.32 1.51 4.78
N PHE A 46 0.16 2.01 5.92
CA PHE A 46 1.37 1.51 6.55
C PHE A 46 1.24 0.05 6.98
N LYS A 47 0.11 -0.33 7.56
CA LYS A 47 -0.15 -1.73 7.94
C LYS A 47 -0.16 -2.63 6.71
N ALA A 48 -0.91 -2.26 5.68
CA ALA A 48 -1.02 -3.04 4.45
C ALA A 48 0.32 -3.16 3.72
N ALA A 49 1.12 -2.08 3.64
CA ALA A 49 2.43 -2.10 3.02
C ALA A 49 3.38 -3.11 3.69
N ASN A 50 3.35 -3.21 5.03
CA ASN A 50 4.14 -4.21 5.76
C ASN A 50 3.65 -5.64 5.48
N GLU A 51 2.34 -5.89 5.52
CA GLU A 51 1.78 -7.22 5.23
C GLU A 51 2.08 -7.67 3.79
N ILE A 52 1.95 -6.77 2.82
CA ILE A 52 2.28 -7.03 1.42
C ILE A 52 3.79 -7.28 1.25
N HIS A 53 4.64 -6.56 1.97
CA HIS A 53 6.09 -6.75 1.92
C HIS A 53 6.50 -8.18 2.29
N GLU A 54 5.95 -8.72 3.39
CA GLU A 54 6.23 -10.10 3.81
C GLU A 54 5.84 -11.11 2.73
N ILE A 55 4.68 -10.92 2.10
CA ILE A 55 4.22 -11.78 0.99
C ILE A 55 5.16 -11.68 -0.21
N MET A 56 5.64 -10.48 -0.54
CA MET A 56 6.60 -10.26 -1.63
C MET A 56 7.94 -10.95 -1.34
N VAL A 57 8.45 -10.86 -0.11
CA VAL A 57 9.68 -11.54 0.31
C VAL A 57 9.51 -13.05 0.22
N GLU A 58 8.42 -13.61 0.74
CA GLU A 58 8.12 -15.04 0.65
C GLU A 58 8.02 -15.50 -0.82
N ALA A 59 7.37 -14.72 -1.68
CA ALA A 59 7.26 -15.03 -3.10
C ALA A 59 8.64 -15.09 -3.79
N LEU A 60 9.55 -14.17 -3.48
CA LEU A 60 10.91 -14.18 -3.99
C LEU A 60 11.72 -15.36 -3.45
N GLN A 61 11.65 -15.62 -2.14
CA GLN A 61 12.31 -16.77 -1.52
C GLN A 61 11.83 -18.07 -2.16
N ARG A 62 10.52 -18.29 -2.29
CA ARG A 62 9.99 -19.49 -2.96
C ARG A 62 10.50 -19.66 -4.40
N ARG A 63 10.67 -18.57 -5.14
CA ARG A 63 11.17 -18.61 -6.53
C ARG A 63 12.66 -18.94 -6.64
N TYR A 64 13.47 -18.55 -5.65
CA TYR A 64 14.93 -18.67 -5.72
C TYR A 64 15.52 -19.76 -4.81
N ASP A 65 14.88 -20.09 -3.69
CA ASP A 65 15.26 -21.22 -2.81
C ASP A 65 14.81 -22.58 -3.38
N GLY A 66 13.82 -22.57 -4.29
CA GLY A 66 13.30 -23.76 -4.98
C GLY A 66 14.08 -24.21 -6.23
N GLY A 67 15.18 -23.53 -6.59
CA GLY A 67 16.09 -23.98 -7.65
C GLY A 67 15.50 -23.99 -9.07
N GLU A 68 15.40 -22.83 -9.70
CA GLU A 68 15.61 -22.72 -11.16
C GLU A 68 16.61 -21.59 -11.39
N ALA A 69 17.88 -21.99 -11.37
CA ALA A 69 19.03 -21.31 -11.97
C ALA A 69 19.48 -22.13 -13.18
#